data_AF-A0A258ZJP8-F1
#
_entry.id   AF-A0A258ZJP8-F1
#
_cell.length_a   1.000
_cell.length_b   1.000
_cell.length_c   1.000
_cell.angle_alpha   90.00
_cell.angle_beta   90.00
_cell.angle_gamma   90.00
#
_symmetry.space_group_name_H-M   'P 1'
#
loop_
_entity.id
_entity.type
_entity.pdbx_description
1 polymer ?
#
loop_
_entity_poly.entity_id
_entity_poly.type
_entity_poly.pdbx_seq_one_letter_code
_entity_poly.pdbx_strand_id
1 'polypeptide(L)' 'MNWTEFFAMKGYGLYVWGSYGAALLVLVIEIILVRHKRKLTLQQLRLKFVAENQMRDAENME' A
#
# COMPACT_ATOMS: atom_id res chain seq x y z
N MET A 1 7.91 18.06 -33.49
CA MET A 1 7.86 16.68 -32.93
C MET A 1 6.46 16.48 -32.39
N ASN A 2 5.61 15.76 -33.14
CA ASN A 2 4.19 15.65 -32.84
C ASN A 2 3.93 14.52 -31.85
N TRP A 3 3.80 14.86 -30.58
CA TRP A 3 3.36 13.93 -29.54
C TRP A 3 2.01 13.28 -29.90
N THR A 4 1.14 14.01 -30.58
CA THR A 4 -0.15 13.54 -31.11
C THR A 4 -0.04 12.41 -32.12
N GLU A 5 1.01 12.35 -32.96
CA GLU A 5 1.24 11.23 -33.89
C GLU A 5 1.64 9.95 -33.15
N PHE A 6 2.33 10.08 -32.02
CA PHE A 6 2.72 8.94 -31.17
C PHE A 6 1.50 8.30 -30.47
N PHE A 7 0.55 9.11 -30.02
CA PHE A 7 -0.73 8.64 -29.48
C PHE A 7 -1.69 8.16 -30.58
N ALA A 8 -1.64 8.79 -31.76
CA ALA A 8 -2.50 8.48 -32.90
C ALA A 8 -1.90 7.47 -33.89
N MET A 9 -0.85 6.72 -33.51
CA MET A 9 -0.35 5.56 -34.26
C MET A 9 -1.42 4.44 -34.26
N LYS A 10 -2.42 4.61 -35.13
CA LYS A 10 -3.50 3.70 -35.61
C LYS A 10 -3.48 2.26 -35.04
N GLY A 11 -3.60 2.09 -33.72
CA GLY A 11 -3.77 0.79 -33.06
C GLY A 11 -2.73 0.37 -32.02
N TYR A 12 -1.48 0.88 -32.03
CA TYR A 12 -0.42 0.40 -31.12
C TYR A 12 -0.29 1.20 -29.82
N GLY A 13 -0.67 2.48 -29.82
CA GLY A 13 -0.60 3.34 -28.63
C GLY A 13 -1.44 2.80 -27.47
N LEU A 14 -2.61 2.22 -27.76
CA LEU A 14 -3.50 1.64 -26.76
C LEU A 14 -2.87 0.44 -26.03
N TYR A 15 -2.04 -0.37 -26.69
CA TYR A 15 -1.35 -1.50 -26.05
C TYR A 15 -0.26 -1.03 -25.10
N VAL A 16 0.56 -0.06 -25.52
CA VAL A 16 1.62 0.50 -24.68
C VAL A 16 1.00 1.18 -23.47
N TRP A 17 0.08 2.12 -23.69
CA TRP A 17 -0.59 2.81 -22.59
C TRP A 17 -1.44 1.88 -21.73
N GLY A 18 -2.01 0.82 -22.31
CA GLY A 18 -2.73 -0.23 -21.58
C GLY A 18 -1.80 -1.04 -20.66
N SER A 19 -0.63 -1.47 -21.14
CA SER A 19 0.36 -2.19 -20.31
C SER A 19 0.97 -1.31 -19.23
N TYR A 20 1.31 -0.06 -19.54
CA TYR A 20 1.78 0.91 -18.55
C TYR A 20 0.69 1.24 -17.52
N GLY A 21 -0.55 1.39 -17.97
CA GLY A 21 -1.71 1.56 -17.11
C GLY A 21 -1.92 0.36 -16.20
N ALA A 22 -1.86 -0.87 -16.73
CA ALA A 22 -1.97 -2.10 -15.96
C ALA A 22 -0.85 -2.24 -14.92
N ALA A 23 0.40 -1.94 -15.29
CA ALA A 23 1.52 -1.94 -14.36
C ALA A 23 1.33 -0.90 -13.23
N LEU A 24 0.90 0.31 -13.58
CA LEU A 24 0.58 1.35 -12.59
C LEU A 24 -0.57 0.92 -11.68
N LEU A 25 -1.58 0.25 -12.22
CA LEU A 25 -2.75 -0.24 -11.49
C LEU A 25 -2.35 -1.28 -10.45
N VAL A 26 -1.48 -2.23 -10.81
CA VAL A 26 -0.91 -3.21 -9.87
C VAL A 26 -0.13 -2.49 -8.75
N LEU A 27 0.75 -1.55 -9.09
CA LEU A 27 1.50 -0.78 -8.10
C LEU A 27 0.58 0.00 -7.14
N VAL A 28 -0.47 0.65 -7.65
CA VAL A 28 -1.44 1.39 -6.82
C VAL A 28 -2.19 0.44 -5.88
N ILE A 29 -2.65 -0.70 -6.38
CA ILE A 29 -3.31 -1.73 -5.57
C ILE A 29 -2.38 -2.18 -4.43
N GLU A 30 -1.13 -2.48 -4.75
CA GLU A 30 -0.14 -2.95 -3.79
C GLU A 30 0.16 -1.88 -2.72
N ILE A 31 0.30 -0.61 -3.11
CA ILE A 31 0.47 0.51 -2.19
C ILE A 31 -0.74 0.66 -1.25
N ILE A 32 -1.96 0.55 -1.77
CA ILE A 32 -3.19 0.65 -0.96
C ILE A 32 -3.24 -0.50 0.05
N LEU A 33 -2.99 -1.73 -0.38
CA LEU A 33 -2.95 -2.92 0.47
C LEU A 33 -1.89 -2.80 1.56
N VAL A 34 -0.67 -2.39 1.21
CA VAL A 34 0.43 -2.20 2.16
C VAL A 34 0.12 -1.08 3.16
N ARG A 35 -0.49 0.03 2.70
CA ARG A 35 -0.93 1.11 3.60
C ARG A 35 -2.02 0.66 4.56
N HIS A 36 -2.98 -0.14 4.10
CA HIS A 36 -4.01 -0.72 4.96
C HIS A 36 -3.41 -1.68 6.00
N LYS A 37 -2.48 -2.57 5.59
CA LYS A 37 -1.81 -3.49 6.51
C LYS A 37 -0.97 -2.76 7.56
N ARG A 38 -0.28 -1.67 7.19
CA ARG A 38 0.48 -0.85 8.15
C ARG A 38 -0.38 -0.26 9.26
N LYS A 39 -1.63 0.14 8.97
CA LYS A 39 -2.55 0.62 10.01
C LYS A 39 -2.94 -0.49 11.00
N LEU A 40 -3.11 -1.72 10.51
CA LEU A 40 -3.48 -2.87 11.36
C LEU A 40 -2.33 -3.29 12.28
N THR A 41 -1.08 -3.31 11.79
CA THR A 41 0.07 -3.72 12.61
C THR A 41 0.35 -2.75 13.77
N LEU A 42 0.17 -1.44 13.56
CA LEU A 42 0.35 -0.44 14.62
C LEU A 42 -0.72 -0.54 15.73
N GLN A 43 -1.96 -0.92 15.38
CA GLN A 43 -3.01 -1.13 16.37
C GLN A 43 -2.73 -2.36 17.25
N GLN A 44 -2.16 -3.43 16.68
CA GLN A 44 -1.83 -4.63 17.45
C GLN A 44 -0.65 -4.43 18.42
N LEU A 45 0.33 -3.58 18.06
CA LEU A 45 1.44 -3.25 18.95
C LEU A 45 0.98 -2.46 20.18
N ARG A 46 0.04 -1.51 20.02
CA ARG A 46 -0.50 -0.74 21.15
C ARG A 46 -1.21 -1.65 22.15
N LEU A 47 -1.95 -2.66 21.67
CA LEU A 47 -2.67 -3.58 22.55
C LEU A 47 -1.71 -4.44 23.39
N LYS A 48 -0.62 -4.91 22.79
CA LYS A 48 0.40 -5.72 23.50
C LYS A 48 1.15 -4.91 24.56
N PHE A 49 1.52 -3.66 24.25
CA PHE A 49 2.20 -2.79 25.20
C PHE A 49 1.35 -2.48 26.44
N VAL A 50 0.04 -2.29 26.26
CA VAL A 50 -0.88 -2.03 27.39
C VAL A 50 -1.00 -3.27 28.29
N ALA A 51 -1.12 -4.46 27.69
CA ALA A 51 -1.21 -5.71 28.45
C ALA A 51 0.07 -6.04 29.21
N GLU A 52 1.25 -5.80 28.61
CA GLU A 52 2.55 -6.07 29.23
C GLU A 52 2.83 -5.13 30.40
N ASN A 53 2.54 -3.83 30.27
CA ASN A 53 2.69 -2.88 31.37
C ASN A 53 1.77 -3.23 32.55
N GLN A 54 0.54 -3.67 32.27
CA GLN A 54 -0.42 -4.02 33.33
C GLN A 54 0.02 -5.25 34.13
N MET A 55 0.67 -6.23 33.51
CA MET A 55 1.25 -7.37 34.23
C MET A 55 2.44 -6.93 35.09
N ARG A 56 3.28 -6.05 34.56
CA ARG A 56 4.45 -5.54 35.26
C ARG A 56 4.08 -4.66 36.47
N ASP A 57 2.98 -3.93 36.37
CA ASP A 57 2.43 -3.13 37.47
C ASP A 57 1.79 -4.03 38.55
N ALA A 58 1.20 -5.17 38.17
CA ALA A 58 0.66 -6.15 39.12
C ALA A 58 1.77 -6.92 39.86
N GLU A 59 2.86 -7.27 39.18
CA GLU A 59 4.05 -7.91 39.77
C GLU A 59 4.77 -6.99 40.77
N ASN A 60 4.84 -5.68 40.49
CA ASN A 60 5.48 -4.71 41.39
C ASN A 60 4.63 -4.34 42.63
N MET A 61 3.37 -4.75 42.70
CA MET A 61 2.49 -4.51 43.86
C MET A 61 2.45 -5.69 44.85
N GLU A 62 3.02 -6.84 44.48
CA GLU A 62 3.23 -8.00 45.36
C GLU A 62 4.58 -7.90 46.09
#